data_AF-A0AB34FB40-F1
#
_entry.id   AF-A0AB34FB40-F1
#
_cell.length_a   1.000
_cell.length_b   1.000
_cell.length_c   1.000
_cell.angle_alpha   90.00
_cell.angle_beta   90.00
_cell.angle_gamma   90.00
#
_symmetry.space_group_name_H-M   'P 1'
#
loop_
_entity.id
_entity.type
_entity.pdbx_description
1 polymer ?
#
loop_
_entity_poly.entity_id
_entity_poly.type
_entity_poly.pdbx_seq_one_letter_code
_entity_poly.pdbx_strand_id
1 'polypeptide(L)'
;MSSRMLGRFSHCPTTLFRLNNGTKIKLRDLAAKARSSYDVQSENGLVLPKALNPLTYSGPNGASMRPLGETQTNLVKSFKGDDMLVWGVPEGTALPDTLILVHEHTDHYSLQPAQQMSVKDLNQELTNFFASNATRYTREQWCRIFEEGWTPHPDNGDYYRYREDGSVEWYSQIQASSSSAQQHGKEQDPWATVSERAIWVAGNLFCQWLREGT
;
A
#
# COMPACT_ATOMS: atom_id res chain seq x y z
N MET A 1 10.91 24.43 4.07
CA MET A 1 10.46 24.16 5.45
C MET A 1 11.07 22.83 5.86
N SER A 2 11.72 22.73 7.02
CA SER A 2 12.25 21.46 7.52
C SER A 2 11.08 20.50 7.74
N SER A 3 11.12 19.32 7.11
CA SER A 3 10.14 18.26 7.36
C SER A 3 10.30 17.84 8.81
N ARG A 4 9.30 18.12 9.65
CA ARG A 4 9.32 17.73 11.07
C ARG A 4 8.73 16.33 11.17
N MET A 5 9.50 15.35 11.60
CA MET A 5 8.99 14.02 11.94
C MET A 5 8.02 14.11 13.14
N LEU A 6 6.79 13.62 12.96
CA LEU A 6 5.76 13.53 14.00
C LEU A 6 5.91 12.27 14.85
N GLY A 7 6.38 11.17 14.28
CA GLY A 7 6.54 9.89 14.98
C GLY A 7 7.39 8.89 14.23
N ARG A 8 7.87 7.87 14.97
CA ARG A 8 8.63 6.74 14.43
C ARG A 8 8.06 5.43 14.99
N PHE A 9 7.96 4.42 14.15
CA PHE A 9 7.30 3.17 14.49
C PHE A 9 8.10 1.96 13.96
N SER A 10 8.12 0.88 14.75
CA SER A 10 8.63 -0.44 14.36
C SER A 10 7.51 -1.38 13.86
N HIS A 11 6.29 -0.86 13.76
CA HIS A 11 5.12 -1.54 13.20
C HIS A 11 4.21 -0.51 12.51
N CYS A 12 3.29 -0.96 11.67
CA CYS A 12 2.29 -0.09 11.06
C CYS A 12 1.22 0.32 12.11
N PRO A 13 1.07 1.61 12.47
CA PRO A 13 0.11 2.04 13.49
C PRO A 13 -1.34 2.07 12.99
N THR A 14 -1.53 1.92 11.68
CA THR A 14 -2.82 1.82 11.00
C THR A 14 -2.59 1.12 9.65
N THR A 15 -3.65 0.76 8.94
CA THR A 15 -3.52 0.23 7.57
C THR A 15 -3.02 1.34 6.65
N LEU A 16 -1.90 1.08 5.97
CA LEU A 16 -1.24 2.06 5.11
C LEU A 16 -1.16 1.55 3.67
N PHE A 17 -1.34 2.48 2.73
CA PHE A 17 -1.35 2.21 1.31
C PHE A 17 -0.18 2.86 0.60
N ARG A 18 0.43 2.12 -0.32
CA ARG A 18 1.46 2.61 -1.24
C ARG A 18 1.03 2.39 -2.68
N LEU A 19 1.10 3.44 -3.48
CA LEU A 19 0.96 3.33 -4.94
C LEU A 19 2.31 3.00 -5.56
N ASN A 20 2.33 2.10 -6.53
CA ASN A 20 3.52 1.74 -7.27
C ASN A 20 3.18 1.35 -8.71
N ASN A 21 4.07 1.65 -9.67
CA ASN A 21 3.97 1.11 -11.02
C ASN A 21 4.72 -0.23 -11.09
N GLY A 22 3.98 -1.31 -11.31
CA GLY A 22 4.48 -2.68 -11.26
C GLY A 22 4.76 -3.16 -9.84
N THR A 23 5.31 -4.38 -9.73
CA THR A 23 5.46 -5.08 -8.45
C THR A 23 6.74 -4.73 -7.69
N LYS A 24 7.78 -4.27 -8.39
CA LYS A 24 9.07 -3.92 -7.77
C LYS A 24 9.04 -2.47 -7.30
N ILE A 25 9.45 -2.24 -6.06
CA ILE A 25 9.61 -0.90 -5.53
C ILE A 25 10.89 -0.28 -6.13
N LYS A 26 10.76 0.92 -6.72
CA LYS A 26 11.87 1.67 -7.31
C LYS A 26 11.85 3.10 -6.82
N LEU A 27 12.58 3.37 -5.75
CA LEU A 27 12.81 4.71 -5.22
C LEU A 27 13.68 5.52 -6.18
N ARG A 28 13.34 6.80 -6.28
CA ARG A 28 14.06 7.80 -7.06
C ARG A 28 15.10 8.47 -6.19
N ASP A 29 16.36 8.34 -6.57
CA ASP A 29 17.46 9.01 -5.90
C ASP A 29 17.68 10.42 -6.47
N LEU A 30 17.78 11.42 -5.60
CA LEU A 30 18.13 12.79 -5.96
C LEU A 30 19.47 12.90 -6.68
N ALA A 31 20.45 12.05 -6.30
CA ALA A 31 21.76 12.05 -6.94
C ALA A 31 21.71 11.68 -8.43
N ALA A 32 20.63 11.02 -8.88
CA ALA A 32 20.39 10.76 -10.29
C ALA A 32 19.85 12.02 -10.99
N LYS A 33 20.73 12.71 -11.73
CA LYS A 33 20.56 14.05 -12.36
C LYS A 33 19.34 14.28 -13.28
N ALA A 34 18.44 13.31 -13.46
CA ALA A 34 17.39 13.33 -14.47
C ALA A 34 15.97 13.57 -13.94
N ARG A 35 15.75 13.81 -12.65
CA ARG A 35 14.39 13.88 -12.08
C ARG A 35 14.17 15.11 -11.20
N SER A 36 13.06 15.81 -11.44
CA SER A 36 12.59 16.93 -10.62
C SER A 36 11.96 16.49 -9.29
N SER A 37 11.69 15.19 -9.12
CA SER A 37 11.12 14.60 -7.92
C SER A 37 11.89 13.34 -7.52
N TYR A 38 12.09 13.18 -6.22
CA TYR A 38 12.90 12.13 -5.62
C TYR A 38 12.24 11.60 -4.34
N ASP A 39 12.59 10.38 -3.96
CA ASP A 39 12.10 9.69 -2.76
C ASP A 39 13.19 9.56 -1.70
N VAL A 40 14.46 9.52 -2.12
CA VAL A 40 15.64 9.43 -1.26
C VAL A 40 16.75 10.34 -1.76
N GLN A 41 17.66 10.69 -0.86
CA GLN A 41 18.90 11.37 -1.20
C GLN A 41 20.05 10.50 -0.69
N SER A 42 20.76 9.87 -1.63
CA SER A 42 21.94 9.09 -1.29
C SER A 42 23.20 9.97 -1.20
N GLU A 43 24.12 9.54 -0.34
CA GLU A 43 25.47 10.08 -0.23
C GLU A 43 26.44 8.96 -0.63
N ASN A 44 27.20 9.16 -1.71
CA ASN A 44 28.07 8.14 -2.29
C ASN A 44 27.34 6.81 -2.60
N GLY A 45 26.07 6.89 -3.01
CA GLY A 45 25.23 5.73 -3.34
C GLY A 45 24.59 5.04 -2.13
N LEU A 46 24.79 5.56 -0.92
CA LEU A 46 24.25 5.03 0.33
C LEU A 46 23.15 5.94 0.87
N VAL A 47 22.05 5.33 1.33
CA VAL A 47 20.96 6.02 2.03
C VAL A 47 21.21 5.90 3.52
N LEU A 48 21.29 7.05 4.20
CA LEU A 48 21.48 7.11 5.64
C LEU A 48 20.14 6.95 6.39
N PRO A 49 20.13 6.35 7.60
CA PRO A 49 18.92 6.18 8.40
C PRO A 49 18.56 7.47 9.15
N LYS A 50 18.17 8.52 8.40
CA LYS A 50 17.96 9.88 8.92
C LYS A 50 16.93 9.95 10.06
N ALA A 51 15.97 9.03 10.08
CA ALA A 51 14.92 8.93 11.11
C ALA A 51 15.43 8.58 12.51
N LEU A 52 16.66 8.07 12.64
CA LEU A 52 17.23 7.71 13.94
C LEU A 52 17.56 8.93 14.81
N ASN A 53 17.81 10.09 14.19
CA ASN A 53 18.08 11.34 14.89
C ASN A 53 17.01 12.40 14.55
N PRO A 54 15.99 12.58 15.41
CA PRO A 54 14.93 13.56 15.18
C PRO A 54 15.42 15.01 15.05
N LEU A 55 16.54 15.37 15.68
CA LEU A 55 17.07 16.73 15.66
C LEU A 55 17.68 17.10 14.31
N THR A 56 18.12 16.11 13.54
CA THR A 56 18.75 16.29 12.23
C THR A 56 17.90 15.71 11.11
N TYR A 57 16.65 15.33 11.40
CA TYR A 57 15.78 14.69 10.43
C TYR A 57 15.48 15.63 9.25
N SER A 58 15.66 15.12 8.04
CA SER A 58 15.31 15.82 6.80
C SER A 58 14.90 14.81 5.74
N GLY A 59 13.61 14.82 5.40
CA GLY A 59 13.04 14.02 4.31
C GLY A 59 13.11 14.71 2.95
N PRO A 60 12.72 14.01 1.86
CA PRO A 60 12.24 12.63 1.84
C PRO A 60 13.40 11.61 1.97
N ASN A 61 13.11 10.45 2.56
CA ASN A 61 14.11 9.40 2.79
C ASN A 61 13.54 7.97 2.70
N GLY A 62 12.52 7.75 1.86
CA GLY A 62 11.94 6.42 1.72
C GLY A 62 10.64 6.35 0.93
N ALA A 63 9.97 5.20 1.04
CA ALA A 63 8.74 4.89 0.32
C ALA A 63 7.54 5.58 0.96
N SER A 64 6.95 6.56 0.26
CA SER A 64 5.67 7.18 0.62
C SER A 64 4.56 6.14 0.81
N MET A 65 3.79 6.32 1.88
CA MET A 65 2.61 5.56 2.27
C MET A 65 1.57 6.51 2.89
N ARG A 66 0.28 6.17 2.80
CA ARG A 66 -0.81 6.96 3.40
C ARG A 66 -1.92 6.06 3.95
N PRO A 67 -2.59 6.44 5.04
CA PRO A 67 -3.78 5.74 5.49
C PRO A 67 -4.94 5.94 4.50
N LEU A 68 -6.04 5.23 4.71
CA LEU A 68 -7.28 5.51 3.99
C LEU A 68 -7.75 6.94 4.30
N GLY A 69 -8.13 7.70 3.26
CA GLY A 69 -8.59 9.08 3.40
C GLY A 69 -8.64 9.78 2.06
N GLU A 70 -9.11 11.03 2.05
CA GLU A 70 -9.34 11.81 0.83
C GLU A 70 -8.08 11.90 -0.06
N THR A 71 -6.91 12.20 0.52
CA THR A 71 -5.66 12.29 -0.23
C THR A 71 -5.31 10.96 -0.89
N GLN A 72 -5.45 9.85 -0.17
CA GLN A 72 -5.14 8.51 -0.70
C GLN A 72 -6.12 8.13 -1.81
N THR A 73 -7.42 8.38 -1.65
CA THR A 73 -8.44 8.16 -2.69
C THR A 73 -8.13 8.99 -3.93
N ASN A 74 -7.81 10.27 -3.77
CA ASN A 74 -7.47 11.15 -4.88
C ASN A 74 -6.19 10.71 -5.60
N LEU A 75 -5.19 10.22 -4.87
CA LEU A 75 -4.00 9.62 -5.47
C LEU A 75 -4.37 8.37 -6.29
N VAL A 76 -5.12 7.43 -5.73
CA VAL A 76 -5.54 6.22 -6.47
C VAL A 76 -6.29 6.56 -7.75
N LYS A 77 -7.16 7.58 -7.73
CA LYS A 77 -7.92 8.02 -8.90
C LYS A 77 -7.08 8.77 -9.95
N SER A 78 -6.12 9.58 -9.52
CA SER A 78 -5.34 10.45 -10.42
C SER A 78 -3.99 9.89 -10.86
N PHE A 79 -3.50 8.83 -10.21
CA PHE A 79 -2.19 8.25 -10.51
C PHE A 79 -2.13 7.78 -11.97
N LYS A 80 -1.00 8.01 -12.63
CA LYS A 80 -0.80 7.66 -14.04
C LYS A 80 0.02 6.37 -14.18
N GLY A 81 -0.36 5.55 -15.15
CA GLY A 81 0.28 4.27 -15.45
C GLY A 81 -0.75 3.15 -15.47
N ASP A 82 -0.68 2.31 -16.50
CA ASP A 82 -1.61 1.20 -16.71
C ASP A 82 -1.29 0.03 -15.76
N ASP A 83 -0.03 -0.10 -15.34
CA ASP A 83 0.44 -1.10 -14.37
C ASP A 83 0.39 -0.62 -12.92
N MET A 84 -0.48 0.35 -12.61
CA MET A 84 -0.58 0.90 -11.27
C MET A 84 -1.19 -0.13 -10.30
N LEU A 85 -0.48 -0.36 -9.20
CA LEU A 85 -0.90 -1.21 -8.11
C LEU A 85 -0.96 -0.40 -6.81
N VAL A 86 -1.90 -0.79 -5.95
CA VAL A 86 -1.99 -0.29 -4.58
C VAL A 86 -1.61 -1.43 -3.63
N TRP A 87 -0.56 -1.23 -2.84
CA TRP A 87 -0.16 -2.15 -1.77
C TRP A 87 -0.77 -1.68 -0.47
N GLY A 88 -1.65 -2.48 0.15
CA GLY A 88 -2.20 -2.24 1.49
C GLY A 88 -1.47 -3.07 2.53
N VAL A 89 -0.75 -2.41 3.43
CA VAL A 89 -0.08 -3.02 4.59
C VAL A 89 -1.03 -2.92 5.78
N PRO A 90 -1.46 -4.04 6.39
CA PRO A 90 -2.35 -4.01 7.54
C PRO A 90 -1.79 -3.27 8.75
N GLU A 91 -2.69 -2.76 9.60
CA GLU A 91 -2.34 -2.32 10.95
C GLU A 91 -1.67 -3.44 11.75
N GLY A 92 -0.70 -3.08 12.59
CA GLY A 92 0.03 -4.01 13.45
C GLY A 92 1.13 -4.81 12.74
N THR A 93 1.27 -4.71 11.41
CA THR A 93 2.37 -5.35 10.69
C THR A 93 3.72 -4.90 11.24
N ALA A 94 4.49 -5.85 11.77
CA ALA A 94 5.84 -5.60 12.27
C ALA A 94 6.80 -5.29 11.11
N LEU A 95 7.73 -4.36 11.34
CA LEU A 95 8.79 -4.04 10.39
C LEU A 95 10.04 -4.86 10.72
N PRO A 96 10.83 -5.27 9.72
CA PRO A 96 12.17 -5.79 9.98
C PRO A 96 13.04 -4.70 10.61
N ASP A 97 14.04 -5.08 11.41
CA ASP A 97 14.96 -4.15 12.08
C ASP A 97 15.75 -3.25 11.10
N THR A 98 15.78 -3.61 9.82
CA THR A 98 16.40 -2.86 8.74
C THR A 98 15.54 -1.69 8.23
N LEU A 99 14.26 -1.63 8.61
CA LEU A 99 13.30 -0.62 8.18
C LEU A 99 12.66 0.09 9.38
N ILE A 100 12.29 1.34 9.17
CA ILE A 100 11.55 2.16 10.14
C ILE A 100 10.45 2.93 9.43
N LEU A 101 9.28 2.97 10.04
CA LEU A 101 8.17 3.77 9.53
C LEU A 101 8.18 5.13 10.22
N VAL A 102 8.19 6.18 9.40
CA VAL A 102 8.19 7.57 9.86
C VAL A 102 6.85 8.20 9.53
N HIS A 103 6.20 8.79 10.53
CA HIS A 103 5.09 9.71 10.29
C HIS A 103 5.69 11.10 10.10
N GLU A 104 5.68 11.60 8.87
CA GLU A 104 6.32 12.86 8.53
C GLU A 104 5.41 14.03 8.86
N HIS A 105 4.37 14.27 8.08
CA HIS A 105 3.41 15.36 8.30
C HIS A 105 2.03 14.93 7.84
N THR A 106 0.98 15.61 8.31
CA THR A 106 -0.42 15.33 7.93
C THR A 106 -0.73 13.82 8.05
N ASP A 107 -1.12 13.18 6.96
CA ASP A 107 -1.39 11.76 6.75
C ASP A 107 -0.23 11.03 6.02
N HIS A 108 0.92 11.69 5.84
CA HIS A 108 2.04 11.15 5.09
C HIS A 108 2.98 10.32 5.97
N TYR A 109 3.08 9.04 5.64
CA TYR A 109 4.04 8.11 6.21
C TYR A 109 5.12 7.79 5.18
N SER A 110 6.29 7.41 5.65
CA SER A 110 7.41 6.99 4.82
C SER A 110 8.10 5.78 5.43
N LEU A 111 8.21 4.70 4.67
CA LEU A 111 8.98 3.52 5.05
C LEU A 111 10.44 3.72 4.62
N GLN A 112 11.33 3.83 5.60
CA GLN A 112 12.70 4.31 5.45
C GLN A 112 13.71 3.26 5.94
N PRO A 113 15.00 3.35 5.54
CA PRO A 113 16.02 2.52 6.14
C PRO A 113 16.24 2.87 7.62
N ALA A 114 16.33 1.85 8.47
CA ALA A 114 16.76 1.97 9.87
C ALA A 114 18.28 1.78 10.03
N GLN A 115 18.98 1.37 8.96
CA GLN A 115 20.43 1.25 8.91
C GLN A 115 20.96 1.75 7.57
N GLN A 116 22.24 2.13 7.50
CA GLN A 116 22.85 2.54 6.23
C GLN A 116 22.83 1.39 5.22
N MET A 117 22.35 1.65 4.00
CA MET A 117 22.32 0.67 2.92
C MET A 117 22.34 1.35 1.55
N SER A 118 22.66 0.62 0.48
CA SER A 118 22.58 1.18 -0.88
C SER A 118 21.14 1.42 -1.29
N VAL A 119 20.91 2.32 -2.27
CA VAL A 119 19.56 2.52 -2.85
C VAL A 119 19.02 1.22 -3.46
N LYS A 120 19.90 0.38 -4.02
CA LYS A 120 19.53 -0.92 -4.59
C LYS A 120 19.03 -1.87 -3.50
N ASP A 121 19.75 -1.95 -2.38
CA ASP A 121 19.38 -2.83 -1.27
C ASP A 121 18.07 -2.36 -0.62
N LEU A 122 17.90 -1.04 -0.44
CA LEU A 122 16.66 -0.47 0.06
C LEU A 122 15.46 -0.81 -0.85
N ASN A 123 15.62 -0.71 -2.17
CA ASN A 123 14.58 -1.10 -3.12
C ASN A 123 14.23 -2.60 -3.01
N GLN A 124 15.24 -3.45 -2.82
CA GLN A 124 15.04 -4.89 -2.67
C GLN A 124 14.32 -5.21 -1.35
N GLU A 125 14.76 -4.63 -0.23
CA GLU A 125 14.13 -4.78 1.08
C GLU A 125 12.68 -4.33 1.07
N LEU A 126 12.39 -3.16 0.51
CA LEU A 126 11.00 -2.68 0.37
C LEU A 126 10.18 -3.63 -0.48
N THR A 127 10.71 -4.08 -1.62
CA THR A 127 10.01 -5.05 -2.49
C THR A 127 9.68 -6.34 -1.73
N ASN A 128 10.63 -6.88 -0.96
CA ASN A 128 10.42 -8.09 -0.16
C ASN A 128 9.39 -7.85 0.94
N PHE A 129 9.47 -6.72 1.64
CA PHE A 129 8.53 -6.35 2.69
C PHE A 129 7.09 -6.29 2.16
N PHE A 130 6.84 -5.54 1.08
CA PHE A 130 5.50 -5.44 0.50
C PHE A 130 5.02 -6.78 -0.05
N ALA A 131 5.86 -7.53 -0.74
CA ALA A 131 5.48 -8.84 -1.28
C ALA A 131 5.06 -9.84 -0.18
N SER A 132 5.64 -9.73 1.02
CA SER A 132 5.40 -10.69 2.11
C SER A 132 4.31 -10.24 3.09
N ASN A 133 4.08 -8.92 3.22
CA ASN A 133 3.24 -8.38 4.30
C ASN A 133 2.06 -7.53 3.82
N ALA A 134 1.92 -7.29 2.51
CA ALA A 134 0.88 -6.43 1.97
C ALA A 134 -0.06 -7.19 1.04
N THR A 135 -1.33 -6.77 1.04
CA THR A 135 -2.27 -7.15 -0.01
C THR A 135 -2.09 -6.23 -1.21
N ARG A 136 -2.05 -6.81 -2.40
CA ARG A 136 -1.94 -6.08 -3.66
C ARG A 136 -3.32 -5.93 -4.29
N TYR A 137 -3.66 -4.70 -4.68
CA TYR A 137 -4.90 -4.36 -5.36
C TYR A 137 -4.61 -3.70 -6.71
N THR A 138 -5.44 -3.99 -7.72
CA THR A 138 -5.59 -3.06 -8.85
C THR A 138 -6.35 -1.81 -8.39
N ARG A 139 -6.38 -0.77 -9.23
CA ARG A 139 -7.17 0.44 -8.97
C ARG A 139 -8.64 0.11 -8.73
N GLU A 140 -9.21 -0.72 -9.60
CA GLU A 140 -10.63 -1.09 -9.58
C GLU A 140 -10.97 -1.90 -8.33
N GLN A 141 -10.12 -2.86 -7.96
CA GLN A 141 -10.27 -3.63 -6.73
C GLN A 141 -10.21 -2.71 -5.50
N TRP A 142 -9.25 -1.80 -5.47
CA TRP A 142 -9.10 -0.88 -4.35
C TRP A 142 -10.31 0.05 -4.21
N CYS A 143 -10.76 0.70 -5.29
CA CYS A 143 -11.94 1.58 -5.25
C CYS A 143 -13.18 0.80 -4.82
N ARG A 144 -13.38 -0.41 -5.35
CA ARG A 144 -14.52 -1.25 -4.98
C ARG A 144 -14.53 -1.55 -3.47
N ILE A 145 -13.39 -1.89 -2.89
CA ILE A 145 -13.34 -2.25 -1.48
C ILE A 145 -13.43 -1.01 -0.58
N PHE A 146 -12.57 -0.02 -0.83
CA PHE A 146 -12.32 1.07 0.13
C PHE A 146 -13.11 2.35 -0.14
N GLU A 147 -13.67 2.51 -1.34
CA GLU A 147 -14.54 3.65 -1.67
C GLU A 147 -16.01 3.24 -1.70
N GLU A 148 -16.33 2.14 -2.36
CA GLU A 148 -17.72 1.69 -2.55
C GLU A 148 -18.24 0.77 -1.42
N GLY A 149 -17.34 0.32 -0.52
CA GLY A 149 -17.69 -0.47 0.66
C GLY A 149 -17.98 -1.94 0.40
N TRP A 150 -17.44 -2.51 -0.68
CA TRP A 150 -17.60 -3.93 -0.96
C TRP A 150 -16.59 -4.80 -0.20
N THR A 151 -17.00 -6.02 0.13
CA THR A 151 -16.14 -7.04 0.74
C THR A 151 -15.80 -8.11 -0.29
N PRO A 152 -14.52 -8.45 -0.52
CA PRO A 152 -14.16 -9.54 -1.42
C PRO A 152 -14.60 -10.88 -0.83
N HIS A 153 -15.22 -11.73 -1.65
CA HIS A 153 -15.55 -13.09 -1.29
C HIS A 153 -14.29 -13.97 -1.36
N PRO A 154 -14.03 -14.84 -0.37
CA PRO A 154 -12.76 -15.58 -0.28
C PRO A 154 -12.55 -16.58 -1.42
N ASP A 155 -13.62 -17.16 -1.97
CA ASP A 155 -13.50 -18.38 -2.78
C ASP A 155 -13.66 -18.18 -4.29
N ASN A 156 -14.26 -17.09 -4.74
CA ASN A 156 -14.73 -16.98 -6.13
C ASN A 156 -14.45 -15.64 -6.82
N GLY A 157 -13.74 -14.72 -6.15
CA GLY A 157 -13.40 -13.41 -6.72
C GLY A 157 -14.58 -12.45 -6.88
N ASP A 158 -15.77 -12.85 -6.43
CA ASP A 158 -16.93 -11.97 -6.33
C ASP A 158 -16.77 -11.02 -5.14
N TYR A 159 -17.66 -10.04 -5.06
CA TYR A 159 -17.74 -9.10 -3.96
C TYR A 159 -19.16 -9.09 -3.42
N TYR A 160 -19.31 -8.77 -2.14
CA TYR A 160 -20.60 -8.61 -1.53
C TYR A 160 -20.64 -7.41 -0.58
N ARG A 161 -21.83 -6.90 -0.32
CA ARG A 161 -22.07 -5.93 0.76
C ARG A 161 -23.47 -6.10 1.31
N TYR A 162 -23.64 -5.72 2.58
CA TYR A 162 -24.95 -5.70 3.22
C TYR A 162 -25.66 -4.38 2.91
N ARG A 163 -26.94 -4.46 2.57
CA ARG A 163 -27.83 -3.31 2.44
C ARG A 163 -28.42 -2.95 3.81
N GLU A 164 -29.04 -1.78 3.89
CA GLU A 164 -29.70 -1.29 5.11
C GLU A 164 -30.83 -2.21 5.59
N ASP A 165 -31.48 -2.93 4.67
CA ASP A 165 -32.52 -3.92 4.96
C ASP A 165 -31.98 -5.29 5.39
N GLY A 166 -30.65 -5.44 5.51
CA GLY A 166 -29.97 -6.67 5.87
C GLY A 166 -29.80 -7.67 4.72
N SER A 167 -30.31 -7.37 3.52
CA SER A 167 -30.08 -8.21 2.34
C SER A 167 -28.65 -8.09 1.83
N VAL A 168 -28.16 -9.16 1.19
CA VAL A 168 -26.81 -9.21 0.61
C VAL A 168 -26.89 -8.87 -0.87
N GLU A 169 -26.15 -7.85 -1.27
CA GLU A 169 -25.91 -7.51 -2.67
C GLU A 169 -24.61 -8.18 -3.13
N TRP A 170 -24.64 -8.78 -4.31
CA TRP A 170 -23.49 -9.47 -4.91
C TRP A 170 -23.02 -8.77 -6.18
N TYR A 171 -21.72 -8.74 -6.39
CA TYR A 171 -21.06 -8.25 -7.59
C TYR A 171 -20.12 -9.33 -8.12
N SER A 172 -20.36 -9.81 -9.35
CA SER A 172 -19.46 -10.76 -10.00
C SER A 172 -18.56 -10.12 -11.04
N GLN A 173 -17.25 -10.38 -10.94
CA GLN A 173 -16.27 -9.90 -11.93
C GLN A 173 -16.49 -10.49 -13.34
N ILE A 174 -17.05 -11.71 -13.41
CA ILE A 174 -17.28 -12.41 -14.68
C ILE A 174 -18.39 -11.72 -15.50
N GLN A 175 -19.41 -11.16 -14.84
CA GLN A 175 -20.50 -10.44 -15.49
C GLN A 175 -20.12 -9.01 -15.91
N ALA A 176 -19.18 -8.40 -15.21
CA ALA A 176 -18.71 -7.05 -15.51
C ALA A 176 -17.79 -7.01 -16.75
N SER A 177 -16.91 -7.99 -16.88
CA SER A 177 -15.98 -8.09 -18.02
C SER A 177 -16.69 -8.43 -19.35
N SER A 178 -17.85 -9.11 -19.28
CA SER A 178 -18.70 -9.36 -20.45
C SER A 178 -19.50 -8.12 -20.90
N SER A 179 -19.75 -7.17 -19.99
CA SER A 179 -20.37 -5.87 -20.31
C SER A 179 -19.34 -4.86 -20.86
N SER A 180 -18.09 -4.91 -20.40
CA SER A 180 -17.00 -4.06 -20.91
C SER A 180 -16.35 -4.58 -22.19
N ALA A 181 -16.42 -5.89 -22.48
CA ALA A 181 -15.87 -6.49 -23.70
C ALA A 181 -16.57 -6.04 -25.01
N GLN A 182 -17.68 -5.31 -24.93
CA GLN A 182 -18.24 -4.61 -26.11
C GLN A 182 -17.49 -3.31 -26.46
N GLN A 183 -16.51 -2.89 -25.66
CA GLN A 183 -15.61 -1.78 -25.96
C GLN A 183 -14.15 -2.20 -25.68
N HIS A 184 -13.41 -2.43 -26.77
CA HIS A 184 -11.96 -2.71 -26.81
C HIS A 184 -11.56 -4.17 -26.55
N GLY A 185 -11.32 -4.89 -27.65
CA GLY A 185 -10.52 -6.10 -27.63
C GLY A 185 -9.03 -5.78 -27.57
N LYS A 186 -8.31 -6.40 -26.63
CA LYS A 186 -7.10 -7.18 -26.88
C LYS A 186 -6.53 -7.80 -25.59
N GLU A 187 -6.23 -9.09 -25.72
CA GLU A 187 -5.14 -9.87 -25.11
C GLU A 187 -5.11 -10.11 -23.59
N GLN A 188 -5.31 -11.38 -23.20
CA GLN A 188 -5.19 -11.95 -21.85
C GLN A 188 -3.76 -12.41 -21.58
N ASP A 189 -3.23 -12.08 -20.40
CA ASP A 189 -1.92 -12.54 -19.92
C ASP A 189 -2.11 -13.72 -18.93
N PRO A 190 -1.55 -14.92 -19.18
CA PRO A 190 -1.90 -16.14 -18.44
C PRO A 190 -0.91 -16.46 -17.31
N TRP A 191 -0.79 -15.62 -16.27
CA TRP A 191 -0.06 -15.98 -15.04
C TRP A 191 -0.65 -15.33 -13.78
N ALA A 192 -1.87 -15.73 -13.43
CA ALA A 192 -2.41 -15.55 -12.08
C ALA A 192 -2.44 -16.91 -11.37
N THR A 193 -1.27 -17.42 -10.96
CA THR A 193 -1.19 -18.57 -10.08
C THR A 193 -1.16 -18.11 -8.62
N VAL A 194 -2.24 -18.44 -7.94
CA VAL A 194 -2.46 -18.62 -6.51
C VAL A 194 -1.17 -18.68 -5.66
N SER A 195 -1.07 -17.75 -4.72
CA SER A 195 -0.30 -17.93 -3.49
C SER A 195 -1.29 -17.83 -2.32
N GLU A 196 -1.76 -19.00 -1.89
CA GLU A 196 -2.35 -19.18 -0.57
C GLU A 196 -1.28 -18.91 0.49
N ARG A 197 -1.49 -17.86 1.28
CA ARG A 197 -1.14 -17.69 2.71
C ARG A 197 -0.92 -16.21 3.02
N ALA A 198 -1.95 -15.61 3.63
CA ALA A 198 -1.92 -14.50 4.60
C ALA A 198 -3.18 -13.62 4.45
N ILE A 199 -4.36 -14.19 4.71
CA ILE A 199 -5.58 -13.41 4.99
C ILE A 199 -6.15 -13.90 6.32
N TRP A 200 -5.43 -13.61 7.40
CA TRP A 200 -5.86 -13.70 8.81
C TRP A 200 -4.83 -12.82 9.54
N VAL A 201 -5.12 -11.63 10.07
CA VAL A 201 -5.97 -11.29 11.21
C VAL A 201 -6.30 -9.79 11.10
N ALA A 202 -7.54 -9.45 10.74
CA ALA A 202 -8.07 -8.08 10.93
C ALA A 202 -9.61 -8.07 10.95
N GLY A 203 -10.27 -9.01 10.27
CA GLY A 203 -11.73 -9.13 10.26
C GLY A 203 -12.35 -9.75 11.52
N ASN A 204 -11.57 -10.27 12.46
CA ASN A 204 -12.09 -11.09 13.57
C ASN A 204 -12.35 -10.34 14.88
N LEU A 205 -12.03 -9.05 15.00
CA LEU A 205 -12.31 -8.28 16.23
C LEU A 205 -13.61 -7.47 16.17
N PHE A 206 -14.22 -7.31 15.00
CA PHE A 206 -15.51 -6.61 14.90
C PHE A 206 -16.72 -7.54 15.10
N CYS A 207 -16.57 -8.85 14.85
CA CYS A 207 -17.67 -9.82 14.97
C CYS A 207 -17.83 -10.48 16.36
N GLN A 208 -16.87 -10.27 17.28
CA GLN A 208 -16.94 -10.86 18.63
C GLN A 208 -17.59 -9.93 19.67
N TRP A 209 -17.70 -8.62 19.40
CA TRP A 209 -18.37 -7.68 20.30
C TRP A 209 -19.91 -7.75 20.24
N LEU A 210 -20.50 -8.25 19.15
CA LEU A 210 -21.96 -8.35 18.97
C LEU A 210 -22.60 -9.64 19.49
N ARG A 211 -21.84 -10.57 20.11
CA ARG A 211 -22.37 -11.86 20.61
C ARG A 211 -22.38 -12.05 22.12
N GLU A 212 -21.79 -11.15 22.90
CA GLU A 212 -21.71 -11.28 24.36
C GLU A 212 -22.42 -10.14 25.12
N GLY A 213 -23.33 -9.43 24.45
CA GLY A 213 -24.06 -8.28 25.03
C GLY A 213 -25.57 -8.48 25.14
N THR A 214 -26.00 -9.47 25.94
CA THR A 214 -27.29 -9.49 26.69
C THR A 214 -27.18 -10.43 27.86
#